data_AF-A0A1J7II59-F1
#
_entry.id   AF-A0A1J7II59-F1
#
_cell.length_a   1.000
_cell.length_b   1.000
_cell.length_c   1.000
_cell.angle_alpha   90.00
_cell.angle_beta   90.00
_cell.angle_gamma   90.00
#
_symmetry.space_group_name_H-M   'P 1'
#
loop_
_entity.id
_entity.type
_entity.pdbx_description
1 polymer ?
#
loop_
_entity_poly.entity_id
_entity_poly.type
_entity_poly.pdbx_seq_one_letter_code
_entity_poly.pdbx_strand_id
1 'polypeptide(L)'
;MTSGLDKLVAIAAVAETFQRLIPIQERRRWRYLAGLWEQTLLRDLVWSPEHSGVLPARPPYRAPSWSWASVDCHVTVVAAPASFQKATTLVVHDVHVEPQSWDARFGAIVEARLTVTGMTKDISDCLVTAGGINMSFVDPDTKFMGILGLDASEPGGSSVSVTLLQVEGFKGSSDSYEMILVLRSTGRPSEYRRIGSFFPNKREIHRWSEWDASFTKRTIEII
;
A
#
# COMPACT_ATOMS: atom_id res chain seq x y z
N MET A 1 10.84 26.60 0.01
CA MET A 1 10.67 25.36 -0.76
C MET A 1 11.10 24.23 0.15
N THR A 2 10.17 23.45 0.71
CA THR A 2 10.52 22.19 1.36
C THR A 2 11.01 21.25 0.26
N SER A 3 12.20 20.69 0.43
CA SER A 3 12.65 19.61 -0.43
C SER A 3 11.67 18.46 -0.25
N GLY A 4 11.31 17.75 -1.32
CA GLY A 4 10.45 16.56 -1.19
C GLY A 4 11.02 15.53 -0.19
N LEU A 5 12.33 15.54 0.04
CA LEU A 5 13.04 14.74 1.06
C LEU A 5 12.56 14.99 2.50
N ASP A 6 11.85 16.09 2.76
CA ASP A 6 11.54 16.56 4.10
C ASP A 6 10.31 15.90 4.74
N LYS A 7 9.56 15.01 4.06
CA LYS A 7 8.29 14.49 4.62
C LYS A 7 8.46 13.74 5.94
N LEU A 8 9.39 12.77 5.98
CA LEU A 8 9.67 12.03 7.22
C LEU A 8 10.37 12.90 8.26
N VAL A 9 11.27 13.78 7.81
CA VAL A 9 11.97 14.75 8.68
C VAL A 9 11.00 15.71 9.36
N ALA A 10 10.02 16.23 8.63
CA ALA A 10 9.03 17.19 9.12
C ALA A 10 8.14 16.61 10.22
N ILE A 11 7.86 15.30 10.20
CA ILE A 11 7.05 14.63 11.23
C ILE A 11 7.90 13.91 12.28
N ALA A 12 9.24 13.89 12.14
CA ALA A 12 10.14 13.15 13.01
C ALA A 12 9.99 13.53 14.49
N ALA A 13 9.87 14.83 14.80
CA ALA A 13 9.69 15.31 16.17
C ALA A 13 8.35 14.88 16.77
N VAL A 14 7.29 14.82 15.95
CA VAL A 14 5.98 14.30 16.37
C VAL A 14 6.08 12.80 16.64
N ALA A 15 6.73 12.05 15.75
CA ALA A 15 6.93 10.62 15.90
C ALA A 15 7.75 10.29 17.17
N GLU A 16 8.83 11.04 17.42
CA GLU A 16 9.64 10.92 18.62
C GLU A 16 8.83 11.21 19.89
N THR A 17 8.08 12.31 19.89
CA THR A 17 7.26 12.72 21.03
C THR A 17 6.21 11.65 21.35
N PHE A 18 5.52 11.14 20.33
CA PHE A 18 4.54 10.07 20.48
C PHE A 18 5.18 8.80 21.04
N GLN A 19 6.32 8.37 20.50
CA GLN A 19 7.06 7.21 21.00
C GLN A 19 7.48 7.37 22.48
N ARG A 20 7.82 8.58 22.91
CA ARG A 20 8.17 8.87 24.31
C ARG A 20 6.97 8.80 25.25
N LEU A 21 5.80 9.24 24.79
CA LEU A 21 4.55 9.24 25.58
C LEU A 21 3.96 7.83 25.76
N ILE A 22 4.22 6.91 24.83
CA ILE A 22 3.78 5.52 24.95
C ILE A 22 4.50 4.84 26.14
N PRO A 23 3.76 4.13 27.03
CA PRO A 23 4.34 3.38 28.13
C PRO A 23 5.41 2.41 27.65
N ILE A 24 6.50 2.25 28.42
CA ILE A 24 7.67 1.45 28.02
C ILE A 24 7.29 0.04 27.56
N GLN A 25 6.34 -0.59 28.27
CA GLN A 25 5.84 -1.94 27.96
C GLN A 25 5.07 -2.02 26.62
N GLU A 26 4.55 -0.91 26.12
CA GLU A 26 3.78 -0.84 24.87
C GLU A 26 4.60 -0.31 23.69
N ARG A 27 5.76 0.34 23.93
CA ARG A 27 6.58 0.95 22.87
C ARG A 27 6.93 0.00 21.73
N ARG A 28 7.18 -1.28 22.05
CA ARG A 28 7.48 -2.32 21.06
C ARG A 28 6.35 -2.56 20.05
N ARG A 29 5.10 -2.27 20.40
CA ARG A 29 3.95 -2.43 19.50
C ARG A 29 3.70 -1.18 18.65
N TRP A 30 4.24 -0.04 19.08
CA TRP A 30 4.02 1.25 18.46
C TRP A 30 5.32 1.80 17.86
N ARG A 31 6.16 0.94 17.27
CA ARG A 31 7.34 1.42 16.53
C ARG A 31 6.87 2.28 15.37
N TYR A 32 7.55 3.41 15.17
CA TYR A 32 7.39 4.23 13.97
C TYR A 32 8.17 3.62 12.81
N LEU A 33 7.49 3.41 11.69
CA LEU A 33 7.97 2.69 10.51
C LEU A 33 7.85 3.59 9.29
N ALA A 34 8.84 4.47 9.09
CA ALA A 34 8.95 5.34 7.92
C ALA A 34 7.63 6.03 7.51
N GLY A 35 6.88 6.59 8.47
CA GLY A 35 5.60 7.27 8.22
C GLY A 35 4.37 6.50 8.69
N LEU A 36 4.49 5.21 9.02
CA LEU A 36 3.41 4.36 9.52
C LEU A 36 3.67 3.91 10.96
N TRP A 37 2.67 3.33 11.62
CA TRP A 37 2.83 2.78 12.97
C TRP A 37 2.65 1.27 12.96
N GLU A 38 3.52 0.54 13.66
CA GLU A 38 3.48 -0.92 13.68
C GLU A 38 2.12 -1.48 14.16
N GLN A 39 1.53 -0.89 15.20
CA GLN A 39 0.24 -1.30 15.76
C GLN A 39 -0.91 -1.19 14.74
N THR A 40 -0.83 -0.23 13.82
CA THR A 40 -1.86 0.05 12.82
C THR A 40 -1.40 -0.26 11.40
N LEU A 41 -0.28 -0.97 11.23
CA LEU A 41 0.43 -1.10 9.96
C LEU A 41 -0.47 -1.57 8.81
N LEU A 42 -1.28 -2.61 9.00
CA LEU A 42 -2.16 -3.12 7.95
C LEU A 42 -3.18 -2.09 7.45
N ARG A 43 -3.69 -1.25 8.36
CA ARG A 43 -4.60 -0.15 8.02
C ARG A 43 -3.84 0.99 7.37
N ASP A 44 -2.68 1.35 7.90
CA ASP A 44 -1.91 2.46 7.39
C ASP A 44 -1.34 2.13 6.01
N LEU A 45 -1.07 0.86 5.71
CA LEU A 45 -0.60 0.36 4.42
C LEU A 45 -1.58 0.61 3.27
N VAL A 46 -2.84 0.95 3.53
CA VAL A 46 -3.87 1.12 2.49
C VAL A 46 -4.22 2.60 2.26
N TRP A 47 -3.30 3.50 2.60
CA TRP A 47 -3.39 4.90 2.19
C TRP A 47 -3.59 5.01 0.67
N SER A 48 -4.17 6.10 0.19
CA SER A 48 -4.34 6.37 -1.24
C SER A 48 -4.26 7.88 -1.51
N PRO A 49 -3.81 8.33 -2.69
CA PRO A 49 -3.85 9.74 -3.04
C PRO A 49 -5.27 10.31 -2.97
N GLU A 50 -5.42 11.52 -2.45
CA GLU A 50 -6.68 12.24 -2.51
C GLU A 50 -6.98 12.66 -3.96
N HIS A 51 -8.08 12.14 -4.51
CA HIS A 51 -8.39 12.28 -5.93
C HIS A 51 -8.84 13.71 -6.29
N SER A 52 -7.88 14.56 -6.66
CA SER A 52 -8.15 15.85 -7.33
C SER A 52 -7.11 16.14 -8.42
N GLY A 53 -7.37 15.64 -9.63
CA GLY A 53 -6.55 15.93 -10.82
C GLY A 53 -5.50 14.88 -11.16
N VAL A 54 -4.48 15.31 -11.91
CA VAL A 54 -3.39 14.45 -12.40
C VAL A 54 -2.43 14.17 -11.26
N LEU A 55 -2.14 12.89 -11.01
CA LEU A 55 -1.15 12.50 -10.01
C LEU A 55 0.25 13.01 -10.38
N PRO A 56 1.07 13.47 -9.43
CA PRO A 56 2.46 13.81 -9.71
C PRO A 56 3.28 12.55 -10.00
N ALA A 57 4.40 12.70 -10.70
CA ALA A 57 5.37 11.63 -10.85
C ALA A 57 6.00 11.28 -9.50
N ARG A 58 6.47 10.03 -9.36
CA ARG A 58 7.13 9.60 -8.12
C ARG A 58 8.46 10.37 -7.96
N PRO A 59 8.72 10.99 -6.80
CA PRO A 59 9.97 11.67 -6.53
C PRO A 59 11.16 10.69 -6.44
N PRO A 60 12.41 11.21 -6.44
CA PRO A 60 13.58 10.42 -6.05
C PRO A 60 13.38 9.72 -4.70
N TYR A 61 14.08 8.59 -4.50
CA TYR A 61 13.91 7.77 -3.30
C TYR A 61 14.12 8.60 -2.02
N ARG A 62 13.17 8.46 -1.10
CA ARG A 62 13.17 9.13 0.22
C ARG A 62 12.39 8.38 1.30
N ALA A 63 11.56 7.43 0.88
CA ALA A 63 10.74 6.56 1.70
C ALA A 63 10.40 5.31 0.87
N PRO A 64 10.16 4.16 1.52
CA PRO A 64 9.77 2.94 0.82
C PRO A 64 8.42 3.11 0.14
N SER A 65 8.15 2.35 -0.92
CA SER A 65 6.94 2.55 -1.72
C SER A 65 5.64 2.31 -0.95
N TRP A 66 5.69 1.54 0.14
CA TRP A 66 4.57 1.30 1.04
C TRP A 66 4.28 2.46 2.01
N SER A 67 5.16 3.46 2.11
CA SER A 67 4.94 4.66 2.91
C SER A 67 4.23 5.76 2.12
N TRP A 68 3.31 6.48 2.77
CA TRP A 68 2.68 7.66 2.20
C TRP A 68 3.69 8.78 1.90
N ALA A 69 4.84 8.78 2.57
CA ALA A 69 5.90 9.75 2.32
C ALA A 69 6.57 9.55 0.95
N SER A 70 6.32 8.43 0.27
CA SER A 70 6.94 8.08 -1.02
C SER A 70 6.36 8.82 -2.24
N VAL A 71 5.31 9.64 -2.06
CA VAL A 71 4.60 10.38 -3.13
C VAL A 71 4.46 11.86 -2.78
N ASP A 72 4.26 12.74 -3.77
CA ASP A 72 4.13 14.20 -3.61
C ASP A 72 2.69 14.72 -3.72
N CYS A 73 1.75 14.02 -3.08
CA CYS A 73 0.35 14.42 -2.99
C CYS A 73 -0.18 14.32 -1.55
N HIS A 74 -1.40 14.84 -1.36
CA HIS A 74 -2.20 14.56 -0.17
C HIS A 74 -2.70 13.12 -0.24
N VAL A 75 -2.73 12.43 0.91
CA VAL A 75 -3.19 11.06 1.01
C VAL A 75 -4.31 10.95 2.03
N THR A 76 -5.18 9.96 1.82
CA THR A 76 -6.23 9.56 2.76
C THR A 76 -6.07 8.09 3.13
N VAL A 77 -6.53 7.71 4.30
CA VAL A 77 -6.62 6.31 4.74
C VAL A 77 -8.10 5.93 4.76
N VAL A 78 -8.46 4.87 4.04
CA VAL A 78 -9.85 4.41 4.00
C VAL A 78 -10.25 3.88 5.38
N ALA A 79 -11.21 4.54 6.02
CA ALA A 79 -11.82 4.06 7.24
C ALA A 79 -12.86 2.98 6.91
N ALA A 80 -12.66 1.75 7.39
CA ALA A 80 -13.71 0.74 7.35
C ALA A 80 -14.82 1.13 8.35
N PRO A 81 -16.11 0.97 7.99
CA PRO A 81 -17.20 1.25 8.92
C PRO A 81 -17.13 0.32 10.14
N ALA A 82 -17.51 0.84 11.31
CA ALA A 82 -17.42 0.11 12.59
C ALA A 82 -18.22 -1.20 12.63
N SER A 83 -19.20 -1.36 11.75
CA SER A 83 -20.05 -2.54 11.64
C SER A 83 -19.39 -3.73 10.94
N PHE A 84 -18.22 -3.57 10.34
CA PHE A 84 -17.55 -4.66 9.62
C PHE A 84 -16.66 -5.48 10.54
N GLN A 85 -16.74 -6.80 10.41
CA GLN A 85 -15.82 -7.70 11.10
C GLN A 85 -14.50 -7.80 10.32
N LYS A 86 -13.40 -7.56 11.01
CA LYS A 86 -12.04 -7.66 10.47
C LYS A 86 -11.69 -9.11 10.14
N ALA A 87 -11.32 -9.35 8.88
CA ALA A 87 -10.72 -10.59 8.41
C ALA A 87 -9.31 -10.28 7.89
N THR A 88 -8.30 -10.54 8.72
CA THR A 88 -6.91 -10.29 8.35
C THR A 88 -6.37 -11.46 7.52
N THR A 89 -5.86 -11.17 6.33
CA THR A 89 -5.24 -12.18 5.45
C THR A 89 -3.73 -12.02 5.35
N LEU A 90 -3.19 -10.82 5.63
CA LEU A 90 -1.76 -10.53 5.59
C LEU A 90 -1.07 -10.76 6.94
N VAL A 91 0.04 -11.50 6.91
CA VAL A 91 0.93 -11.71 8.06
C VAL A 91 2.21 -10.94 7.83
N VAL A 92 2.56 -10.04 8.76
CA VAL A 92 3.83 -9.31 8.77
C VAL A 92 4.87 -10.14 9.52
N HIS A 93 5.99 -10.44 8.87
CA HIS A 93 7.09 -11.21 9.48
C HIS A 93 8.20 -10.30 9.99
N ASP A 94 8.57 -9.31 9.19
CA ASP A 94 9.63 -8.37 9.52
C ASP A 94 9.38 -7.00 8.89
N VAL A 95 9.83 -5.97 9.59
CA VAL A 95 9.91 -4.61 9.05
C VAL A 95 11.26 -4.03 9.41
N HIS A 96 12.06 -3.79 8.40
CA HIS A 96 13.36 -3.17 8.51
C HIS A 96 13.28 -1.72 8.02
N VAL A 97 13.84 -0.79 8.81
CA VAL A 97 13.96 0.62 8.47
C VAL A 97 15.35 1.08 8.91
N GLU A 98 16.17 1.50 7.94
CA GLU A 98 17.53 1.98 8.19
C GLU A 98 17.56 3.51 8.19
N PRO A 99 17.71 4.16 9.35
CA PRO A 99 17.76 5.62 9.41
C PRO A 99 19.07 6.15 8.83
N GLN A 100 19.02 7.33 8.21
CA GLN A 100 20.23 8.01 7.74
C GLN A 100 21.14 8.44 8.91
N SER A 101 20.57 8.69 10.08
CA SER A 101 21.30 8.99 11.31
C SER A 101 20.54 8.46 12.52
N TRP A 102 21.24 7.86 13.48
CA TRP A 102 20.64 7.34 14.70
C TRP A 102 20.12 8.44 15.64
N ASP A 103 20.75 9.62 15.63
CA ASP A 103 20.30 10.80 16.36
C ASP A 103 18.97 11.34 15.81
N ALA A 104 18.67 11.04 14.55
CA ALA A 104 17.43 11.42 13.85
C ALA A 104 16.67 10.19 13.35
N ARG A 105 16.61 9.11 14.15
CA ARG A 105 16.08 7.79 13.74
C ARG A 105 14.63 7.74 13.24
N PHE A 106 13.85 8.81 13.42
CA PHE A 106 12.47 8.93 12.93
C PHE A 106 12.34 9.81 11.68
N GLY A 107 13.46 10.38 11.20
CA GLY A 107 13.52 11.29 10.06
C GLY A 107 13.89 10.58 8.77
N ALA A 108 14.91 11.08 8.07
CA ALA A 108 15.37 10.54 6.80
C ALA A 108 15.90 9.11 6.95
N ILE A 109 15.66 8.29 5.92
CA ILE A 109 16.04 6.88 5.88
C ILE A 109 16.83 6.57 4.62
N VAL A 110 17.69 5.55 4.70
CA VAL A 110 18.50 5.06 3.57
C VAL A 110 17.76 3.98 2.82
N GLU A 111 17.15 3.06 3.54
CA GLU A 111 16.33 1.97 2.99
C GLU A 111 15.28 1.50 3.99
N ALA A 112 14.26 0.81 3.48
CA ALA A 112 13.29 0.11 4.31
C ALA A 112 12.67 -1.05 3.53
N ARG A 113 12.35 -2.14 4.23
CA ARG A 113 11.80 -3.37 3.67
C ARG A 113 10.68 -3.89 4.56
N LEU A 114 9.62 -4.38 3.93
CA LEU A 114 8.48 -4.99 4.59
C LEU A 114 8.31 -6.43 4.09
N THR A 115 8.55 -7.40 4.96
CA THR A 115 8.40 -8.82 4.63
C THR A 115 7.07 -9.35 5.11
N VAL A 116 6.26 -9.83 4.18
CA VAL A 116 4.88 -10.27 4.46
C VAL A 116 4.57 -11.59 3.77
N THR A 117 3.69 -12.38 4.39
CA THR A 117 2.99 -13.47 3.70
C THR A 117 1.53 -13.10 3.55
N GLY A 118 1.05 -13.14 2.31
CA GLY A 118 -0.35 -12.86 2.00
C GLY A 118 -0.82 -13.61 0.78
N MET A 119 -2.12 -13.48 0.52
CA MET A 119 -2.75 -13.97 -0.69
C MET A 119 -2.48 -12.99 -1.82
N THR A 120 -2.01 -13.52 -2.95
CA THR A 120 -1.55 -12.72 -4.08
C THR A 120 -2.05 -13.25 -5.41
N LYS A 121 -2.22 -12.38 -6.39
CA LYS A 121 -2.61 -12.77 -7.75
C LYS A 121 -1.83 -11.97 -8.76
N ASP A 122 -1.15 -12.67 -9.67
CA ASP A 122 -0.48 -12.03 -10.78
C ASP A 122 -1.48 -11.72 -11.89
N ILE A 123 -1.38 -10.52 -12.43
CA ILE A 123 -2.22 -10.01 -13.49
C ILE A 123 -1.32 -9.43 -14.56
N SER A 124 -1.41 -9.98 -15.76
CA SER A 124 -0.73 -9.45 -16.94
C SER A 124 -1.67 -8.57 -17.74
N ASP A 125 -1.09 -7.73 -18.59
CA ASP A 125 -1.82 -6.98 -19.60
C ASP A 125 -2.85 -5.96 -19.10
N CYS A 126 -2.58 -5.34 -17.95
CA CYS A 126 -3.39 -4.22 -17.47
C CYS A 126 -3.18 -2.98 -18.34
N LEU A 127 -4.26 -2.46 -18.92
CA LEU A 127 -4.23 -1.24 -19.72
C LEU A 127 -4.25 0.01 -18.83
N VAL A 128 -3.23 0.86 -18.98
CA VAL A 128 -3.17 2.17 -18.34
C VAL A 128 -3.90 3.21 -19.21
N THR A 129 -5.05 3.71 -18.74
CA THR A 129 -5.75 4.81 -19.41
C THR A 129 -5.09 6.16 -19.09
N ALA A 130 -5.10 7.08 -20.06
CA ALA A 130 -4.46 8.39 -19.91
C ALA A 130 -5.09 9.21 -18.77
N GLY A 131 -4.24 9.79 -17.91
CA GLY A 131 -4.63 10.55 -16.72
C GLY A 131 -4.20 9.91 -15.39
N GLY A 132 -3.77 8.63 -15.40
CA GLY A 132 -3.24 7.94 -14.21
C GLY A 132 -4.28 7.64 -13.12
N ILE A 133 -5.57 7.90 -13.40
CA ILE A 133 -6.61 7.86 -12.38
C ILE A 133 -7.06 6.42 -12.13
N ASN A 134 -7.24 5.61 -13.19
CA ASN A 134 -7.84 4.28 -13.09
C ASN A 134 -7.27 3.31 -14.17
N MET A 135 -6.77 2.13 -13.79
CA MET A 135 -6.71 0.99 -14.74
C MET A 135 -7.97 0.13 -14.60
N SER A 136 -8.58 -0.24 -15.71
CA SER A 136 -9.64 -1.24 -15.75
C SER A 136 -9.03 -2.61 -16.07
N PHE A 137 -9.09 -3.56 -15.14
CA PHE A 137 -8.72 -4.93 -15.46
C PHE A 137 -9.92 -5.66 -16.07
N VAL A 138 -9.66 -6.29 -17.21
CA VAL A 138 -10.62 -7.15 -17.90
C VAL A 138 -10.06 -8.58 -17.83
N ASP A 139 -10.78 -9.48 -17.17
CA ASP A 139 -10.43 -10.92 -17.15
C ASP A 139 -10.33 -11.47 -18.59
N PRO A 140 -9.51 -12.49 -18.92
CA PRO A 140 -9.54 -13.20 -20.22
C PRO A 140 -10.94 -13.43 -20.84
N ASP A 141 -11.98 -13.58 -20.02
CA ASP A 141 -13.38 -13.68 -20.45
C ASP A 141 -14.07 -12.33 -20.73
N THR A 142 -13.32 -11.25 -20.94
CA THR A 142 -13.76 -9.89 -21.29
C THR A 142 -14.56 -9.12 -20.21
N LYS A 143 -14.39 -9.43 -18.91
CA LYS A 143 -15.16 -8.81 -17.81
C LYS A 143 -14.39 -7.82 -16.95
N PHE A 144 -15.00 -6.65 -16.70
CA PHE A 144 -14.46 -5.61 -15.83
C PHE A 144 -14.48 -5.99 -14.34
N MET A 145 -13.31 -6.25 -13.79
CA MET A 145 -13.14 -6.76 -12.42
C MET A 145 -12.95 -5.66 -11.37
N GLY A 146 -12.50 -4.47 -11.77
CA GLY A 146 -12.27 -3.39 -10.83
C GLY A 146 -11.34 -2.31 -11.35
N ILE A 147 -11.06 -1.37 -10.46
CA ILE A 147 -10.28 -0.16 -10.73
C ILE A 147 -8.96 -0.23 -9.98
N LEU A 148 -7.88 0.08 -10.67
CA LEU A 148 -6.58 0.29 -10.04
C LEU A 148 -6.34 1.79 -9.87
N GLY A 149 -6.31 2.26 -8.62
CA GLY A 149 -5.90 3.62 -8.29
C GLY A 149 -4.39 3.68 -8.08
N LEU A 150 -3.68 4.45 -8.89
CA LEU A 150 -2.23 4.58 -8.80
C LEU A 150 -1.82 5.53 -7.66
N ASP A 151 -0.63 5.29 -7.11
CA ASP A 151 -0.01 6.15 -6.08
C ASP A 151 0.57 7.45 -6.68
N ALA A 152 1.02 7.38 -7.94
CA ALA A 152 1.70 8.44 -8.68
C ALA A 152 1.42 8.29 -10.19
N SER A 153 1.70 9.31 -11.00
CA SER A 153 1.56 9.17 -12.47
C SER A 153 2.55 8.14 -13.01
N GLU A 154 2.04 7.24 -13.85
CA GLU A 154 2.83 6.31 -14.66
C GLU A 154 2.77 6.74 -16.14
N PRO A 155 3.79 6.43 -16.96
CA PRO A 155 3.76 6.69 -18.39
C PRO A 155 2.54 5.99 -19.03
N GLY A 156 1.68 6.75 -19.72
CA GLY A 156 0.47 6.21 -20.34
C GLY A 156 0.77 5.30 -21.55
N GLY A 157 -0.25 4.55 -21.98
CA GLY A 157 -0.20 3.77 -23.23
C GLY A 157 0.60 2.48 -23.17
N SER A 158 1.03 2.06 -21.98
CA SER A 158 1.75 0.80 -21.76
C SER A 158 0.83 -0.25 -21.13
N SER A 159 0.94 -1.49 -21.60
CA SER A 159 0.48 -2.68 -20.86
C SER A 159 1.38 -2.86 -19.63
N VAL A 160 0.80 -3.12 -18.46
CA VAL A 160 1.55 -3.35 -17.22
C VAL A 160 1.14 -4.67 -16.60
N SER A 161 2.12 -5.50 -16.26
CA SER A 161 1.91 -6.63 -15.36
C SER A 161 2.06 -6.18 -13.91
N VAL A 162 1.11 -6.59 -13.07
CA VAL A 162 1.04 -6.26 -11.64
C VAL A 162 0.76 -7.51 -10.82
N THR A 163 1.08 -7.44 -9.54
CA THR A 163 0.70 -8.43 -8.54
C THR A 163 -0.23 -7.77 -7.54
N LEU A 164 -1.42 -8.34 -7.38
CA LEU A 164 -2.33 -7.96 -6.30
C LEU A 164 -1.91 -8.64 -5.01
N LEU A 165 -2.02 -7.93 -3.88
CA LEU A 165 -1.81 -8.45 -2.53
C LEU A 165 -3.01 -8.07 -1.65
N GLN A 166 -3.72 -9.06 -1.13
CA GLN A 166 -4.77 -8.82 -0.12
C GLN A 166 -4.13 -8.44 1.22
N VAL A 167 -4.55 -7.30 1.79
CA VAL A 167 -4.07 -6.80 3.09
C VAL A 167 -5.09 -7.14 4.18
N GLU A 168 -6.30 -6.62 4.00
CA GLU A 168 -7.36 -6.71 4.99
C GLU A 168 -8.71 -6.82 4.28
N GLY A 169 -9.49 -7.81 4.68
CA GLY A 169 -10.89 -7.95 4.28
C GLY A 169 -11.81 -7.53 5.41
N PHE A 170 -12.95 -7.00 5.05
CA PHE A 170 -14.04 -6.62 5.94
C PHE A 170 -15.30 -7.31 5.45
N LYS A 171 -15.95 -8.08 6.32
CA LYS A 171 -17.25 -8.68 6.01
C LYS A 171 -18.33 -8.01 6.86
N GLY A 172 -19.29 -7.41 6.19
CA GLY A 172 -20.54 -6.91 6.76
C GLY A 172 -21.69 -7.90 6.51
N SER A 173 -22.89 -7.56 6.98
CA SER A 173 -24.09 -8.40 6.81
C SER A 173 -24.58 -8.49 5.37
N SER A 174 -24.32 -7.47 4.54
CA SER A 174 -24.75 -7.41 3.13
C SER A 174 -23.64 -7.09 2.14
N ASP A 175 -22.48 -6.61 2.61
CA ASP A 175 -21.37 -6.16 1.77
C ASP A 175 -20.04 -6.70 2.31
N SER A 176 -19.08 -6.94 1.41
CA SER A 176 -17.67 -7.11 1.77
C SER A 176 -16.83 -5.98 1.18
N TYR A 177 -15.74 -5.65 1.87
CA TYR A 177 -14.76 -4.69 1.42
C TYR A 177 -13.38 -5.33 1.51
N GLU A 178 -12.62 -5.33 0.43
CA GLU A 178 -11.24 -5.79 0.44
C GLU A 178 -10.30 -4.64 0.17
N MET A 179 -9.25 -4.59 0.98
CA MET A 179 -8.12 -3.71 0.77
C MET A 179 -7.02 -4.51 0.09
N ILE A 180 -6.77 -4.18 -1.17
CA ILE A 180 -5.83 -4.88 -2.03
C ILE A 180 -4.77 -3.89 -2.50
N LEU A 181 -3.50 -4.19 -2.25
CA LEU A 181 -2.39 -3.43 -2.81
C LEU A 181 -2.06 -3.92 -4.20
N VAL A 182 -1.58 -3.00 -5.03
CA VAL A 182 -1.05 -3.29 -6.35
C VAL A 182 0.45 -3.10 -6.32
N LEU A 183 1.13 -4.17 -6.70
CA LEU A 183 2.56 -4.30 -6.65
C LEU A 183 3.13 -4.48 -8.06
N ARG A 184 4.35 -3.99 -8.26
CA ARG A 184 5.15 -4.22 -9.47
C ARG A 184 6.43 -4.93 -9.05
N SER A 185 6.79 -6.00 -9.76
CA SER A 185 8.08 -6.66 -9.53
C SER A 185 9.23 -5.70 -9.84
N THR A 186 10.29 -5.75 -9.03
CA THR A 186 11.52 -5.00 -9.28
C THR A 186 12.48 -5.73 -10.23
N GLY A 187 12.13 -6.97 -10.62
CA GLY A 187 13.01 -7.89 -11.35
C GLY A 187 13.85 -8.79 -10.43
N ARG A 188 13.91 -8.49 -9.13
CA ARG A 188 14.52 -9.39 -8.13
C ARG A 188 13.49 -10.41 -7.63
N PRO A 189 13.92 -11.63 -7.25
CA PRO A 189 13.01 -12.66 -6.77
C PRO A 189 12.23 -12.21 -5.53
N SER A 190 10.90 -12.34 -5.58
CA SER A 190 9.98 -12.01 -4.49
C SER A 190 10.05 -10.57 -3.96
N GLU A 191 10.72 -9.66 -4.66
CA GLU A 191 10.84 -8.25 -4.31
C GLU A 191 9.92 -7.40 -5.19
N TYR A 192 9.12 -6.56 -4.53
CA TYR A 192 8.10 -5.75 -5.18
C TYR A 192 8.12 -4.32 -4.67
N ARG A 193 7.62 -3.42 -5.52
CA ARG A 193 7.27 -2.05 -5.17
C ARG A 193 5.77 -1.88 -5.25
N ARG A 194 5.17 -1.24 -4.25
CA ARG A 194 3.80 -0.75 -4.32
C ARG A 194 3.67 0.37 -5.36
N ILE A 195 2.62 0.28 -6.17
CA ILE A 195 2.28 1.28 -7.18
C ILE A 195 0.83 1.79 -7.06
N GLY A 196 0.02 1.22 -6.18
CA GLY A 196 -1.36 1.63 -6.03
C GLY A 196 -2.19 0.69 -5.15
N SER A 197 -3.50 0.89 -5.23
CA SER A 197 -4.53 0.07 -4.60
C SER A 197 -5.56 -0.39 -5.63
N PHE A 198 -6.08 -1.61 -5.45
CA PHE A 198 -7.13 -2.17 -6.30
C PHE A 198 -8.47 -2.07 -5.60
N PHE A 199 -9.46 -1.56 -6.32
CA PHE A 199 -10.83 -1.36 -5.88
C PHE A 199 -11.74 -2.32 -6.66
N PRO A 200 -12.18 -3.40 -6.02
CA PRO A 200 -13.08 -4.39 -6.60
C PRO A 200 -14.36 -3.80 -7.20
N ASN A 201 -14.78 -4.31 -8.36
CA ASN A 201 -16.12 -4.02 -8.88
C ASN A 201 -17.18 -4.73 -8.03
N LYS A 202 -17.89 -3.98 -7.20
CA LYS A 202 -18.94 -4.50 -6.30
C LYS A 202 -20.10 -5.21 -7.03
N ARG A 203 -20.33 -4.96 -8.32
CA ARG A 203 -21.40 -5.64 -9.08
C ARG A 203 -21.08 -7.12 -9.36
N GLU A 204 -19.80 -7.47 -9.38
CA GLU A 204 -19.31 -8.83 -9.59
C GLU A 204 -19.01 -9.55 -8.26
N ILE A 205 -19.49 -9.04 -7.13
CA ILE A 205 -19.23 -9.59 -5.78
C ILE A 205 -19.64 -11.06 -5.63
N HIS A 206 -20.63 -11.52 -6.41
CA HIS A 206 -21.07 -12.91 -6.43
C HIS A 206 -20.03 -13.87 -7.02
N ARG A 207 -19.09 -13.37 -7.83
CA ARG A 207 -17.94 -14.12 -8.37
C ARG A 207 -16.67 -13.93 -7.56
N TRP A 208 -16.75 -13.09 -6.52
CA TRP A 208 -15.60 -12.76 -5.70
C TRP A 208 -14.98 -14.01 -5.08
N SER A 209 -15.79 -14.99 -4.67
CA SER A 209 -15.30 -16.26 -4.15
C SER A 209 -14.50 -17.08 -5.17
N GLU A 210 -14.91 -17.07 -6.44
CA GLU A 210 -14.18 -17.76 -7.52
C GLU A 210 -12.87 -17.04 -7.82
N TRP A 211 -12.90 -15.71 -7.82
CA TRP A 211 -11.71 -14.90 -8.05
C TRP A 211 -10.74 -14.97 -6.87
N ASP A 212 -11.23 -14.94 -5.64
CA ASP A 212 -10.47 -15.12 -4.40
C ASP A 212 -9.78 -16.49 -4.36
N ALA A 213 -10.47 -17.55 -4.83
CA ALA A 213 -9.89 -18.90 -4.94
C ALA A 213 -8.69 -18.99 -5.89
N SER A 214 -8.51 -18.03 -6.81
CA SER A 214 -7.36 -17.98 -7.71
C SER A 214 -6.14 -17.27 -7.11
N PHE A 215 -6.26 -16.66 -5.93
CA PHE A 215 -5.11 -16.10 -5.23
C PHE A 215 -4.24 -17.22 -4.67
N THR A 216 -2.94 -16.97 -4.65
CA THR A 216 -1.93 -17.89 -4.12
C THR A 216 -1.22 -17.26 -2.94
N LYS A 217 -0.97 -18.04 -1.91
CA LYS A 217 -0.23 -17.59 -0.73
C LYS A 217 1.25 -17.49 -1.06
N ARG A 218 1.83 -16.29 -0.96
CA ARG A 218 3.27 -16.05 -1.20
C ARG A 218 3.88 -15.22 -0.08
N THR A 219 5.15 -15.47 0.21
CA THR A 219 5.99 -14.59 1.02
C THR A 219 6.74 -13.66 0.08
N ILE A 220 6.59 -12.37 0.30
CA ILE A 220 7.16 -11.33 -0.55
C ILE A 220 7.76 -10.22 0.31
N GLU A 221 8.67 -9.48 -0.30
CA GLU A 221 9.26 -8.27 0.26
C GLU A 221 8.77 -7.05 -0.52
N ILE A 222 8.33 -6.02 0.20
CA ILE A 222 7.92 -4.74 -0.37
C ILE A 222 8.93 -3.67 0.03
N ILE A 223 9.52 -3.00 -0.97
CA ILE A 223 10.54 -1.97 -0.81
C ILE A 223 10.02 -0.55 -0.99
#